data_AF-A0A7V2EZ63-F1
#
_entry.id   AF-A0A7V2EZ63-F1
#
_cell.length_a   1.000
_cell.length_b   1.000
_cell.length_c   1.000
_cell.angle_alpha   90.00
_cell.angle_beta   90.00
_cell.angle_gamma   90.00
#
_symmetry.space_group_name_H-M   'P 1'
#
loop_
_entity.id
_entity.type
_entity.pdbx_description
1 polymer ?
#
loop_
_entity_poly.entity_id
_entity_poly.type
_entity_poly.pdbx_seq_one_letter_code
_entity_poly.pdbx_strand_id
1 'polypeptide(L)'
;MSQEKENELLRSELSGLFQYLQRVRQEIAAINRPADEEFQFVSMGEQLDAIVQATEKATNTIMEASEKSLNAVTVLRDVVTNPMHTLQLETIAANCNDIMEACSFQDITGQRVSKVIKSVTYVEERIDALIKIWGKEELDRVDVDSTEKTDDEKLLAGPQLDGKGLDQAAIDALFD
;
A
#
# COMPACT_ATOMS: atom_id res chain seq x y z
N MET A 1 14.99 28.19 -49.94
CA MET A 1 13.54 27.84 -49.89
C MET A 1 13.23 26.45 -49.35
N SER A 2 13.66 25.31 -49.94
CA SER A 2 13.32 23.98 -49.38
C SER A 2 14.06 23.66 -48.07
N GLN A 3 15.38 23.90 -48.02
CA GLN A 3 16.21 23.61 -46.83
C GLN A 3 15.99 24.56 -45.64
N GLU A 4 15.57 25.81 -45.87
CA GLU A 4 15.24 26.74 -44.77
C GLU A 4 13.95 26.32 -44.06
N LYS A 5 12.91 25.95 -44.81
CA LYS A 5 11.67 25.42 -44.24
C LYS A 5 11.91 24.12 -43.47
N GLU A 6 12.77 23.24 -43.97
CA GLU A 6 13.15 22.00 -43.29
C GLU A 6 13.92 22.27 -41.99
N ASN A 7 14.86 23.23 -41.99
CA ASN A 7 15.55 23.65 -40.77
C ASN A 7 14.62 24.32 -39.76
N GLU A 8 13.66 25.13 -40.20
CA GLU A 8 12.64 25.72 -39.33
C GLU A 8 11.75 24.65 -38.69
N LEU A 9 11.35 23.63 -39.46
CA LEU A 9 10.60 22.49 -38.95
C LEU A 9 11.40 21.73 -37.89
N LEU A 10 12.65 21.37 -38.19
CA LEU A 10 13.53 20.66 -37.25
C LEU A 10 13.78 21.46 -35.96
N ARG A 11 13.94 22.78 -36.06
CA ARG A 11 14.06 23.67 -34.89
C ARG A 11 12.76 23.69 -34.06
N SER A 12 11.61 23.73 -34.73
CA SER A 12 10.31 23.66 -34.06
C SER A 12 10.11 22.32 -33.34
N GLU A 13 10.46 21.21 -33.98
CA GLU A 13 10.40 19.87 -33.38
C GLU A 13 11.35 19.74 -32.19
N LEU A 14 12.59 20.21 -32.32
CA LEU A 14 13.57 20.19 -31.24
C LEU A 14 13.12 21.04 -30.03
N SER A 15 12.54 22.21 -30.30
CA SER A 15 11.95 23.07 -29.27
C SER A 15 10.78 22.39 -28.56
N GLY A 16 9.89 21.72 -29.31
CA GLY A 16 8.80 20.93 -28.74
C GLY A 16 9.30 19.79 -27.86
N LEU A 17 10.35 19.09 -28.31
CA LEU A 17 10.97 17.99 -27.55
C LEU A 17 11.62 18.51 -26.25
N PHE A 18 12.26 19.67 -26.30
CA PHE A 18 12.82 20.32 -25.12
C PHE A 18 11.72 20.71 -24.10
N GLN A 19 10.62 21.31 -24.56
CA GLN A 19 9.48 21.64 -23.70
C GLN A 19 8.88 20.39 -23.05
N TYR A 20 8.78 19.30 -23.80
CA TYR A 20 8.31 18.03 -23.28
C TYR A 20 9.25 17.45 -22.21
N LEU A 21 10.56 17.45 -22.46
CA LEU A 21 11.56 17.04 -21.47
C LEU A 21 11.51 17.88 -20.19
N GLN A 22 11.27 19.19 -20.31
CA GLN A 22 11.12 20.07 -19.17
C GLN A 22 9.88 19.73 -18.32
N ARG A 23 8.76 19.40 -18.97
CA ARG A 23 7.55 18.94 -18.28
C ARG A 23 7.78 17.61 -17.56
N VAL A 24 8.40 16.64 -18.23
CA VAL A 24 8.74 15.34 -17.62
C VAL A 24 9.66 15.53 -16.41
N ARG A 25 10.64 16.44 -16.48
CA ARG A 25 11.50 16.79 -15.33
C ARG A 25 10.68 17.33 -14.15
N GLN A 26 9.67 18.17 -14.40
CA GLN A 26 8.78 18.69 -13.35
C GLN A 26 7.94 17.58 -12.72
N GLU A 27 7.36 16.69 -13.53
CA GLU A 27 6.57 15.55 -13.05
C GLU A 27 7.41 14.60 -12.18
N ILE A 28 8.65 14.32 -12.58
CA ILE A 28 9.58 13.48 -11.81
C ILE A 28 9.99 14.15 -10.50
N ALA A 29 10.26 15.46 -10.51
CA ALA A 29 10.55 16.22 -9.30
C ALA A 29 9.36 16.17 -8.32
N ALA A 30 8.13 16.22 -8.84
CA ALA A 30 6.92 16.11 -8.04
C ALA A 30 6.73 14.73 -7.41
N ILE A 31 7.02 13.65 -8.14
CA ILE A 31 6.94 12.28 -7.60
C ILE A 31 8.01 12.04 -6.52
N ASN A 32 9.22 12.57 -6.71
CA ASN A 32 10.34 12.38 -5.78
C ASN A 32 10.22 13.21 -4.49
N ARG A 33 9.34 14.21 -4.46
CA ARG A 33 9.04 15.00 -3.25
C ARG A 33 7.72 14.53 -2.67
N PRO A 34 7.72 13.51 -1.79
CA PRO A 34 6.50 13.12 -1.11
C PRO A 34 5.96 14.30 -0.30
N ALA A 35 4.64 14.45 -0.29
CA ALA A 35 3.94 15.48 0.48
C ALA A 35 4.09 15.32 2.01
N ASP A 36 4.64 14.19 2.48
CA ASP A 36 4.94 13.90 3.88
C ASP A 36 6.44 13.63 4.07
N GLU A 37 7.07 14.41 4.94
CA GLU A 37 8.46 14.17 5.37
C GLU A 37 8.62 12.81 6.07
N GLU A 38 7.56 12.27 6.68
CA GLU A 38 7.58 10.98 7.40
C GLU A 38 7.79 9.76 6.47
N PHE A 39 7.34 9.88 5.21
CA PHE A 39 7.50 8.86 4.18
C PHE A 39 8.68 9.10 3.24
N GLN A 40 9.49 10.15 3.49
CA GLN A 40 10.60 10.55 2.63
C GLN A 40 11.66 9.46 2.40
N PHE A 41 11.68 8.41 3.23
CA PHE A 41 12.66 7.33 3.19
C PHE A 41 12.08 5.94 2.89
N VAL A 42 10.77 5.81 2.67
CA VAL A 42 10.12 4.51 2.42
C VAL A 42 9.51 4.52 1.02
N SER A 43 9.97 3.60 0.17
CA SER A 43 9.42 3.43 -1.18
C SER A 43 7.92 3.09 -1.13
N MET A 44 7.16 3.46 -2.18
CA MET A 44 5.76 3.04 -2.30
C MET A 44 5.66 1.52 -2.39
N GLY A 45 6.65 0.86 -3.00
CA GLY A 45 6.76 -0.60 -3.01
C GLY A 45 6.78 -1.21 -1.59
N GLU A 46 7.61 -0.68 -0.69
CA GLU A 46 7.69 -1.13 0.71
C GLU A 46 6.41 -0.87 1.49
N GLN A 47 5.75 0.27 1.27
CA GLN A 47 4.47 0.58 1.93
C GLN A 47 3.36 -0.40 1.49
N LEU A 48 3.29 -0.70 0.19
CA LEU A 48 2.33 -1.66 -0.34
C LEU A 48 2.63 -3.09 0.15
N ASP A 49 3.91 -3.46 0.30
CA ASP A 49 4.31 -4.75 0.86
C ASP A 49 3.88 -4.88 2.33
N ALA A 50 4.07 -3.83 3.13
CA ALA A 50 3.60 -3.78 4.51
C ALA A 50 2.07 -3.96 4.62
N ILE A 51 1.29 -3.41 3.68
CA ILE A 51 -0.17 -3.64 3.61
C ILE A 51 -0.48 -5.12 3.35
N VAL A 52 0.23 -5.77 2.42
CA VAL A 52 0.03 -7.20 2.13
C VAL A 52 0.34 -8.03 3.37
N GLN A 53 1.46 -7.79 4.03
CA GLN A 53 1.85 -8.53 5.24
C GLN A 53 0.86 -8.32 6.38
N ALA A 54 0.43 -7.07 6.63
CA ALA A 54 -0.54 -6.75 7.68
C ALA A 54 -1.89 -7.42 7.43
N THR A 55 -2.36 -7.42 6.17
CA THR A 55 -3.62 -8.07 5.80
C THR A 55 -3.52 -9.59 5.89
N GLU A 56 -2.42 -10.21 5.48
CA GLU A 56 -2.18 -11.65 5.65
C GLU A 56 -2.17 -12.07 7.13
N LYS A 57 -1.45 -11.31 7.97
CA LYS A 57 -1.40 -11.54 9.41
C LYS A 57 -2.79 -11.44 10.06
N ALA A 58 -3.57 -10.44 9.68
CA ALA A 58 -4.93 -10.27 10.17
C ALA A 58 -5.82 -11.46 9.75
N THR A 59 -5.75 -11.88 8.48
CA THR A 59 -6.51 -13.04 7.98
C THR A 59 -6.14 -14.32 8.72
N ASN A 60 -4.85 -14.62 8.92
CA ASN A 60 -4.41 -15.79 9.68
C ASN A 60 -4.93 -15.75 11.12
N THR A 61 -4.90 -14.58 11.76
CA THR A 61 -5.44 -14.41 13.12
C THR A 61 -6.94 -14.70 13.18
N ILE A 62 -7.71 -14.25 12.19
CA ILE A 62 -9.16 -14.51 12.09
C ILE A 62 -9.43 -16.00 11.89
N MET A 63 -8.69 -16.66 10.98
CA MET A 63 -8.84 -18.09 10.72
C MET A 63 -8.50 -18.93 11.95
N GLU A 64 -7.41 -18.63 12.64
CA GLU A 64 -7.05 -19.31 13.90
C GLU A 64 -8.11 -19.14 14.98
N ALA A 65 -8.71 -17.94 15.10
CA ALA A 65 -9.78 -17.69 16.05
C ALA A 65 -11.04 -18.51 15.73
N SER A 66 -11.39 -18.62 14.45
CA SER A 66 -12.50 -19.47 13.97
C SER A 66 -12.23 -20.96 14.24
N GLU A 67 -11.00 -21.44 14.01
CA GLU A 67 -10.62 -22.83 14.32
C GLU A 67 -10.68 -23.12 15.82
N LYS A 68 -10.16 -22.22 16.67
CA LYS A 68 -10.26 -22.34 18.12
C LYS A 68 -11.72 -22.38 18.58
N SER A 69 -12.58 -21.57 17.95
CA SER A 69 -14.02 -21.56 18.23
C SER A 69 -14.68 -22.90 17.83
N LEU A 70 -14.34 -23.44 16.66
CA LEU A 70 -14.85 -24.72 16.19
C LEU A 70 -14.41 -25.90 17.08
N ASN A 71 -13.17 -25.87 17.57
CA ASN A 71 -12.67 -26.84 18.55
C ASN A 71 -13.46 -26.77 19.87
N ALA A 72 -13.73 -25.57 20.37
CA ALA A 72 -14.55 -25.39 21.57
C ALA A 72 -15.99 -25.89 21.37
N VAL A 73 -16.59 -25.63 20.20
CA VAL A 73 -17.91 -26.15 19.84
C VAL A 73 -17.92 -27.69 19.82
N THR A 74 -16.89 -28.31 19.25
CA THR A 74 -16.75 -29.77 19.22
C THR A 74 -16.74 -30.36 20.62
N VAL A 75 -15.95 -29.80 21.54
CA VAL A 75 -15.90 -30.24 22.95
C VAL A 75 -17.25 -30.03 23.65
N LEU A 76 -17.93 -28.90 23.39
CA LEU A 76 -19.24 -28.62 23.98
C LEU A 76 -20.33 -29.58 23.47
N ARG A 77 -20.21 -30.10 22.25
CA ARG A 77 -21.18 -31.02 21.67
C ARG A 77 -21.30 -32.33 22.46
N ASP A 78 -20.21 -32.77 23.09
CA ASP A 78 -20.18 -34.02 23.87
C ASP A 78 -20.86 -33.88 25.25
N VAL A 79 -20.99 -32.65 25.77
CA VAL A 79 -21.54 -32.38 27.11
C VAL A 79 -22.93 -31.73 27.09
N VAL A 80 -23.30 -31.07 25.99
CA VAL A 80 -24.59 -30.38 25.85
C VAL A 80 -25.67 -31.37 25.37
N THR A 81 -26.69 -31.55 26.20
CA THR A 81 -27.82 -32.47 25.92
C THR A 81 -29.12 -31.75 25.54
N ASN A 82 -29.19 -30.43 25.74
CA ASN A 82 -30.38 -29.66 25.38
C ASN A 82 -30.47 -29.47 23.85
N PRO A 83 -31.55 -29.93 23.18
CA PRO A 83 -31.67 -29.85 21.72
C PRO A 83 -31.57 -28.44 21.14
N MET A 84 -32.05 -27.41 21.86
CA MET A 84 -31.94 -26.02 21.41
C MET A 84 -30.50 -25.52 21.45
N HIS A 85 -29.73 -25.90 22.47
CA HIS A 85 -28.31 -25.55 22.56
C HIS A 85 -27.49 -26.31 21.52
N THR A 86 -27.82 -27.57 21.23
CA THR A 86 -27.17 -28.33 20.15
C THR A 86 -27.35 -27.66 18.79
N LEU A 87 -28.55 -27.15 18.48
CA LEU A 87 -28.81 -26.42 17.23
C LEU A 87 -28.01 -25.10 17.16
N GLN A 88 -27.87 -24.40 18.28
CA GLN A 88 -27.03 -23.19 18.36
C GLN A 88 -25.55 -23.51 18.13
N LEU A 89 -25.04 -24.61 18.70
CA LEU A 89 -23.66 -25.07 18.46
C LEU A 89 -23.42 -25.39 16.98
N GLU A 90 -24.38 -26.03 16.31
CA GLU A 90 -24.30 -26.29 14.87
C GLU A 90 -24.30 -24.99 14.05
N THR A 91 -25.10 -24.00 14.46
CA THR A 91 -25.11 -22.67 13.82
C THR A 91 -23.77 -21.97 13.98
N ILE A 92 -23.16 -22.01 15.17
CA ILE A 92 -21.84 -21.41 15.40
C ILE A 92 -20.78 -22.12 14.55
N ALA A 93 -20.80 -23.45 14.49
CA ALA A 93 -19.86 -24.21 13.66
C ALA A 93 -19.99 -23.85 12.17
N ALA A 94 -21.22 -23.71 11.66
CA ALA A 94 -21.47 -23.27 10.29
C ALA A 94 -20.90 -21.86 10.04
N ASN A 95 -21.17 -20.91 10.93
CA ASN A 95 -20.65 -19.55 10.80
C ASN A 95 -19.11 -19.51 10.82
N CYS A 96 -18.45 -20.32 11.67
CA CYS A 96 -16.99 -20.42 11.68
C CYS A 96 -16.44 -20.94 10.34
N ASN A 97 -17.10 -21.93 9.75
CA ASN A 97 -16.72 -22.45 8.42
C ASN A 97 -16.91 -21.38 7.33
N ASP A 98 -18.03 -20.65 7.35
CA ASP A 98 -18.28 -19.56 6.39
C ASP A 98 -17.21 -18.46 6.50
N ILE A 99 -16.77 -18.12 7.71
CA ILE A 99 -15.67 -17.16 7.93
C ILE A 99 -14.36 -17.69 7.33
N MET A 100 -14.02 -18.95 7.57
CA MET A 100 -12.80 -19.56 7.02
C MET A 100 -12.83 -19.60 5.50
N GLU A 101 -13.98 -19.95 4.90
CA GLU A 101 -14.16 -19.94 3.44
C GLU A 101 -14.03 -18.53 2.87
N ALA A 102 -14.67 -17.54 3.50
CA ALA A 102 -14.55 -16.14 3.08
C ALA A 102 -13.10 -15.63 3.14
N CYS A 103 -12.35 -16.01 4.18
CA CYS A 103 -10.96 -15.65 4.35
C CYS A 103 -10.02 -16.31 3.32
N SER A 104 -10.41 -17.46 2.75
CA SER A 104 -9.58 -18.19 1.77
C SER A 104 -9.31 -17.40 0.48
N PHE A 105 -10.15 -16.40 0.16
CA PHE A 105 -9.96 -15.51 -1.00
C PHE A 105 -8.75 -14.57 -0.88
N GLN A 106 -8.16 -14.46 0.32
CA GLN A 106 -7.00 -13.61 0.57
C GLN A 106 -5.78 -14.06 -0.24
N ASP A 107 -5.59 -15.36 -0.50
CA ASP A 107 -4.46 -15.86 -1.33
C ASP A 107 -4.47 -15.24 -2.74
N ILE A 108 -5.64 -15.24 -3.40
CA ILE A 108 -5.78 -14.63 -4.74
C ILE A 108 -5.56 -13.11 -4.68
N THR A 109 -6.01 -12.47 -3.61
CA THR A 109 -5.84 -11.02 -3.41
C THR A 109 -4.37 -10.69 -3.19
N GLY A 110 -3.67 -11.41 -2.31
CA GLY A 110 -2.24 -11.27 -2.06
C GLY A 110 -1.43 -11.41 -3.35
N GLN A 111 -1.66 -12.47 -4.12
CA GLN A 111 -0.98 -12.67 -5.40
C GLN A 111 -1.21 -11.53 -6.41
N ARG A 112 -2.44 -10.99 -6.48
CA ARG A 112 -2.75 -9.86 -7.36
C ARG A 112 -2.06 -8.59 -6.90
N VAL A 113 -2.08 -8.28 -5.61
CA VAL A 113 -1.41 -7.11 -5.05
C VAL A 113 0.11 -7.23 -5.21
N SER A 114 0.71 -8.40 -4.97
CA SER A 114 2.14 -8.61 -5.23
C SER A 114 2.55 -8.36 -6.68
N LYS A 115 1.67 -8.62 -7.67
CA LYS A 115 1.93 -8.24 -9.07
C LYS A 115 1.91 -6.73 -9.26
N VAL A 116 0.96 -6.03 -8.64
CA VAL A 116 0.88 -4.57 -8.66
C VAL A 116 2.14 -3.97 -8.02
N ILE A 117 2.57 -4.49 -6.87
CA ILE A 117 3.80 -4.06 -6.19
C ILE A 117 5.00 -4.16 -7.13
N LYS A 118 5.19 -5.30 -7.81
CA LYS A 118 6.28 -5.46 -8.79
C LYS A 118 6.24 -4.41 -9.91
N SER A 119 5.05 -4.06 -10.39
CA SER A 119 4.90 -3.01 -11.41
C SER A 119 5.22 -1.62 -10.87
N VAL A 120 4.80 -1.31 -9.63
CA VAL A 120 5.12 -0.05 -8.97
C VAL A 120 6.63 0.07 -8.74
N THR A 121 7.27 -0.96 -8.18
CA THR A 121 8.72 -1.01 -7.99
C THR A 121 9.49 -0.84 -9.30
N TYR A 122 9.02 -1.47 -10.38
CA TYR A 122 9.63 -1.28 -11.70
C TYR A 122 9.57 0.18 -12.18
N VAL A 123 8.46 0.87 -11.94
CA VAL A 123 8.31 2.30 -12.27
C VAL A 123 9.24 3.14 -11.38
N GLU A 124 9.28 2.87 -10.07
CA GLU A 124 10.19 3.53 -9.12
C GLU A 124 11.66 3.42 -9.56
N GLU A 125 12.13 2.22 -9.94
CA GLU A 125 13.49 2.02 -10.42
C GLU A 125 13.83 2.86 -11.67
N ARG A 126 12.86 3.09 -12.57
CA ARG A 126 13.05 3.93 -13.76
C ARG A 126 13.09 5.41 -13.38
N ILE A 127 12.23 5.83 -12.46
CA ILE A 127 12.23 7.19 -11.92
C ILE A 127 13.58 7.46 -11.23
N ASP A 128 14.08 6.54 -10.41
CA ASP A 128 15.40 6.64 -9.78
C ASP A 128 16.55 6.74 -10.78
N ALA A 129 16.49 5.97 -11.88
CA ALA A 129 17.48 6.07 -12.95
C ALA A 129 17.46 7.45 -13.61
N LEU A 130 16.27 8.00 -13.84
CA LEU A 130 16.10 9.33 -14.39
C LEU A 130 16.58 10.43 -13.42
N ILE A 131 16.30 10.30 -12.13
CA ILE A 131 16.81 11.19 -11.08
C ILE A 131 18.34 11.20 -11.08
N LYS A 132 18.98 10.02 -11.20
CA LYS A 132 20.44 9.90 -11.29
C LYS A 132 21.02 10.61 -12.52
N ILE A 133 20.32 10.59 -13.66
CA ILE A 133 20.77 11.26 -14.90
C ILE A 133 20.71 12.78 -14.74
N TRP A 134 19.64 13.32 -14.17
CA TRP A 134 19.48 14.76 -13.99
C TRP A 134 20.28 15.33 -12.81
N GLY A 135 20.55 14.51 -11.80
CA GLY A 135 21.18 14.94 -10.56
C GLY A 135 20.14 15.39 -9.54
N LYS A 136 20.25 14.88 -8.31
CA LYS A 136 19.29 15.15 -7.22
C LYS A 136 19.19 16.64 -6.89
N GLU A 137 20.34 17.32 -6.79
CA GLU A 137 20.41 18.77 -6.50
C GLU A 137 19.68 19.64 -7.54
N GLU A 138 19.69 19.21 -8.80
CA GLU A 138 19.02 19.93 -9.89
C GLU A 138 17.52 19.70 -9.89
N LEU A 139 17.05 18.53 -9.46
CA LEU A 139 15.64 18.25 -9.27
C LEU A 139 15.08 18.95 -8.03
N ASP A 140 15.88 19.07 -6.97
CA ASP A 140 15.50 19.81 -5.76
C ASP A 140 15.37 21.33 -6.02
N ARG A 141 15.94 21.85 -7.09
CA ARG A 141 15.75 23.26 -7.49
C ARG A 141 14.48 23.49 -8.28
N VAL A 142 13.80 22.43 -8.72
CA VAL A 142 12.53 22.55 -9.45
C VAL A 142 11.46 22.96 -8.46
N ASP A 143 10.79 24.06 -8.77
CA ASP A 143 9.61 24.50 -8.01
C ASP A 143 8.46 23.53 -8.32
N VAL A 144 8.01 22.83 -7.29
CA VAL A 144 6.91 21.88 -7.37
C VAL A 144 5.80 22.45 -6.50
N ASP A 145 4.63 22.68 -7.11
CA ASP A 145 3.46 23.13 -6.38
C ASP A 145 3.01 22.00 -5.43
N SER A 146 3.34 22.13 -4.15
CA SER A 146 2.92 21.17 -3.14
C SER A 146 1.46 21.47 -2.80
N THR A 147 0.53 20.65 -3.28
CA THR A 147 -0.83 20.66 -2.76
C THR A 147 -0.78 20.26 -1.29
N GLU A 148 -1.03 21.22 -0.39
CA GLU A 148 -1.15 20.94 1.03
C GLU A 148 -2.26 19.90 1.25
N LYS A 149 -1.95 18.86 2.02
CA LYS A 149 -2.94 17.86 2.43
C LYS A 149 -4.03 18.54 3.25
N THR A 150 -5.28 18.16 3.00
CA THR A 150 -6.40 18.47 3.88
C THR A 150 -6.21 17.84 5.26
N ASP A 151 -6.92 18.35 6.27
CA ASP A 151 -6.81 17.81 7.63
C ASP A 151 -7.25 16.35 7.71
N ASP A 152 -8.22 15.93 6.90
CA ASP A 152 -8.66 14.54 6.80
C ASP A 152 -7.56 13.64 6.18
N GLU A 153 -6.86 14.11 5.15
CA GLU A 153 -5.76 13.38 4.52
C GLU A 153 -4.56 13.19 5.45
N LYS A 154 -4.35 14.11 6.41
CA LYS A 154 -3.32 13.98 7.45
C LYS A 154 -3.66 12.90 8.48
N LEU A 155 -4.93 12.52 8.62
CA LEU A 155 -5.37 11.47 9.55
C LEU A 155 -5.25 10.06 8.94
N LEU A 156 -5.07 9.94 7.62
CA LEU A 156 -4.92 8.67 6.93
C LEU A 156 -3.49 8.14 7.07
N ALA A 157 -3.15 7.62 8.25
CA ALA A 157 -1.94 6.84 8.44
C ALA A 157 -2.12 5.43 7.89
N GLY A 158 -1.17 4.98 7.05
CA GLY A 158 -1.09 3.58 6.62
C GLY A 158 -0.71 2.64 7.76
N PRO A 159 -0.63 1.32 7.52
CA PRO A 159 -0.13 0.37 8.50
C PRO A 159 1.24 0.81 9.02
N GLN A 160 1.41 0.75 10.33
CA GLN A 160 2.69 1.05 10.99
C GLN A 160 3.76 0.08 10.48
N LEU A 161 4.86 0.61 9.96
CA LEU A 161 6.02 -0.18 9.58
C LEU A 161 6.69 -0.75 10.82
N ASP A 162 7.40 -1.88 10.65
CA ASP A 162 8.11 -2.52 11.75
C ASP A 162 9.06 -1.53 12.45
N GLY A 163 8.91 -1.43 13.77
CA GLY A 163 9.69 -0.52 14.62
C GLY A 163 9.22 0.93 14.68
N LYS A 164 8.16 1.31 13.94
CA LYS A 164 7.55 2.65 14.01
C LYS A 164 6.27 2.73 14.85
N GLY A 165 5.67 1.58 15.20
CA GLY A 165 4.49 1.54 16.06
C GLY A 165 4.77 2.01 17.49
N LEU A 166 3.76 2.58 18.14
CA LEU A 166 3.77 2.80 19.59
C LEU A 166 3.99 1.46 20.29
N ASP A 167 4.94 1.39 21.22
CA ASP A 167 5.09 0.20 22.04
C ASP A 167 3.90 0.05 22.98
N GLN A 168 3.61 -1.18 23.40
CA GLN A 168 2.49 -1.45 24.30
C GLN A 168 2.62 -0.66 25.61
N ALA A 169 3.85 -0.37 26.06
CA ALA A 169 4.12 0.44 27.24
C ALA A 169 3.65 1.90 27.08
N ALA A 170 3.81 2.50 25.90
CA ALA A 170 3.30 3.83 25.59
C ALA A 170 1.78 3.86 25.50
N ILE A 171 1.15 2.78 25.02
CA ILE A 171 -0.31 2.64 25.03
C ILE A 171 -0.82 2.54 26.46
N ASP A 172 -0.20 1.70 27.29
CA ASP A 172 -0.63 1.51 28.67
C ASP A 172 -0.50 2.82 29.49
N ALA A 173 0.55 3.62 29.24
CA ALA A 173 0.75 4.94 29.86
C ALA A 173 -0.29 6.02 29.47
N LEU A 174 -1.10 5.79 28.44
CA LEU A 174 -2.20 6.69 28.03
C LEU A 174 -3.51 6.43 28.81
N PHE A 175 -3.61 5.28 29.49
CA PHE A 175 -4.81 4.85 30.20
C PHE A 175 -4.61 4.73 31.74
N ASP A 176 -3.40 4.99 32.23
CA ASP A 176 -3.06 5.18 33.66
C ASP A 176 -3.04 6.67 34.06
#